data_AF-Q9C7S1-F1
#
_entry.id   AF-Q9C7S1-F1
#
_cell.length_a   1.000
_cell.length_b   1.000
_cell.length_c   1.000
_cell.angle_alpha   90.00
_cell.angle_beta   90.00
_cell.angle_gamma   90.00
#
_symmetry.space_group_name_H-M   'P 1'
#
loop_
_entity.id
_entity.type
_entity.pdbx_description
1 polymer ?
#
loop_
_entity_poly.entity_id
_entity_poly.type
_entity_poly.pdbx_seq_one_letter_code
_entity_poly.pdbx_strand_id
1 'polypeptide(L)'
;MASNCEKMLSKIKIPLPDMLNAVLDLDSSAVIIDQIKNLIKICWSKEEMDRLRNSAGGDKEVLGKCEEIFGELMMVPRIEPKLRVFAFKVEYPSRVSDLKMWMHTIIAATKEITGSVKLFRIMQTSLTMQVLRGSNVECGLDSLVKLCDNVYLMHDFCKLLDFGNDLVHLEAASRIELETITNKMQELFDIEEEVNDEFLASENDGANFVGYRNVVHDFLCTIDGDKQLLNILYAEVGGLVNSYIAEYPSGVRFKEATNILTRFVETFYKSREEIERQAEAEKEILEKRKMNIKQNGNL
;
A
#
# COMPACT_ATOMS: atom_id res chain seq x y z
N MET A 1 -2.78 -36.79 -9.06
CA MET A 1 -1.48 -36.38 -8.47
C MET A 1 -0.39 -36.30 -9.54
N ALA A 2 -0.12 -37.37 -10.31
CA ALA A 2 0.78 -37.30 -11.48
C ALA A 2 0.44 -36.11 -12.42
N SER A 3 -0.85 -35.89 -12.73
CA SER A 3 -1.31 -34.73 -13.50
C SER A 3 -1.01 -33.36 -12.85
N ASN A 4 -0.96 -33.28 -11.52
CA ASN A 4 -0.62 -32.02 -10.83
C ASN A 4 0.89 -31.77 -10.88
N CYS A 5 1.71 -32.81 -10.68
CA CYS A 5 3.15 -32.75 -10.88
C CYS A 5 3.47 -32.40 -12.34
N GLU A 6 2.84 -33.04 -13.32
CA GLU A 6 2.98 -32.72 -14.75
C GLU A 6 2.63 -31.26 -15.06
N LYS A 7 1.53 -30.76 -14.50
CA LYS A 7 1.12 -29.36 -14.64
C LYS A 7 2.09 -28.40 -13.96
N MET A 8 2.75 -28.81 -12.89
CA MET A 8 3.79 -28.03 -12.22
C MET A 8 5.10 -28.07 -13.02
N LEU A 9 5.51 -29.24 -13.50
CA LEU A 9 6.71 -29.46 -14.30
C LEU A 9 6.65 -28.75 -15.65
N SER A 10 5.50 -28.75 -16.32
CA SER A 10 5.31 -28.03 -17.59
C SER A 10 5.45 -26.50 -17.46
N LYS A 11 5.42 -25.96 -16.23
CA LYS A 11 5.70 -24.55 -15.95
C LYS A 11 7.17 -24.27 -15.67
N ILE A 12 7.97 -25.29 -15.38
CA ILE A 12 9.42 -25.17 -15.19
C ILE A 12 10.04 -25.12 -16.59
N LYS A 13 10.55 -23.95 -16.97
CA LYS A 13 11.06 -23.69 -18.32
C LYS A 13 12.58 -23.82 -18.43
N ILE A 14 13.27 -23.82 -17.31
CA ILE A 14 14.73 -23.86 -17.23
C ILE A 14 15.21 -25.26 -16.83
N PRO A 15 16.40 -25.70 -17.27
CA PRO A 15 17.02 -26.92 -16.79
C PRO A 15 17.17 -26.91 -15.26
N LEU A 16 17.03 -28.08 -14.63
CA LEU A 16 17.09 -28.22 -13.18
C LEU A 16 18.44 -27.86 -12.57
N PRO A 17 19.59 -28.20 -13.18
CA PRO A 17 20.88 -27.79 -12.64
C PRO A 17 20.99 -26.27 -12.57
N ASP A 18 20.51 -25.57 -13.60
CA ASP A 18 20.50 -24.11 -13.65
C ASP A 18 19.56 -23.53 -12.59
N MET A 19 18.42 -24.17 -12.37
CA MET A 19 17.46 -23.80 -11.32
C MET A 19 18.04 -23.99 -9.92
N LEU A 20 18.72 -25.12 -9.67
CA LEU A 20 19.40 -25.38 -8.39
C LEU A 20 20.52 -24.38 -8.15
N ASN A 21 21.32 -24.08 -9.18
CA ASN A 21 22.34 -23.04 -9.10
C ASN A 21 21.70 -21.68 -8.79
N ALA A 22 20.61 -21.31 -9.46
CA ALA A 22 19.89 -20.07 -9.17
C ALA A 22 19.35 -20.00 -7.74
N VAL A 23 18.89 -21.13 -7.17
CA VAL A 23 18.47 -21.20 -5.76
C VAL A 23 19.67 -21.01 -4.82
N LEU A 24 20.82 -21.61 -5.13
CA LEU A 24 22.03 -21.49 -4.31
C LEU A 24 22.69 -20.11 -4.40
N ASP A 25 22.61 -19.46 -5.56
CA ASP A 25 23.11 -18.11 -5.79
C ASP A 25 22.07 -17.02 -5.44
N LEU A 26 20.85 -17.43 -5.03
CA LEU A 26 19.68 -16.56 -4.84
C LEU A 26 19.44 -15.60 -6.03
N ASP A 27 19.67 -16.07 -7.26
CA ASP A 27 19.52 -15.28 -8.47
C ASP A 27 18.05 -15.12 -8.88
N SER A 28 17.46 -14.01 -8.45
CA SER A 28 16.08 -13.63 -8.77
C SER A 28 15.82 -13.36 -10.27
N SER A 29 16.85 -13.21 -11.10
CA SER A 29 16.70 -12.93 -12.54
C SER A 29 16.42 -14.19 -13.37
N ALA A 30 16.89 -15.35 -12.89
CA ALA A 30 16.84 -16.61 -13.62
C ALA A 30 15.51 -17.38 -13.44
N VAL A 31 14.81 -17.18 -12.32
CA VAL A 31 13.64 -18.01 -11.93
C VAL A 31 12.40 -17.16 -11.68
N ILE A 32 11.27 -17.56 -12.28
CA ILE A 32 9.98 -16.90 -12.02
C ILE A 32 9.46 -17.34 -10.66
N ILE A 33 8.98 -16.41 -9.84
CA ILE A 33 8.44 -16.71 -8.50
C ILE A 33 7.43 -17.86 -8.46
N ASP A 34 6.58 -17.99 -9.47
CA ASP A 34 5.61 -19.07 -9.59
C ASP A 34 6.29 -20.44 -9.68
N GLN A 35 7.47 -20.53 -10.29
CA GLN A 35 8.25 -21.78 -10.37
C GLN A 35 8.76 -22.16 -8.98
N ILE A 36 9.32 -21.22 -8.22
CA ILE A 36 9.81 -21.45 -6.86
C ILE A 36 8.66 -21.91 -5.95
N LYS A 37 7.51 -21.22 -6.02
CA LYS A 37 6.30 -21.61 -5.26
C LYS A 37 5.79 -22.99 -5.63
N ASN A 38 5.90 -23.40 -6.89
CA ASN A 38 5.54 -24.77 -7.30
C ASN A 38 6.54 -25.80 -6.74
N LEU A 39 7.84 -25.50 -6.72
CA LEU A 39 8.86 -26.39 -6.14
C LEU A 39 8.64 -26.59 -4.64
N ILE A 40 8.38 -25.52 -3.89
CA ILE A 40 8.10 -25.61 -2.44
C ILE A 40 6.92 -26.56 -2.20
N LYS A 41 5.84 -26.45 -3.00
CA LYS A 41 4.68 -27.35 -2.93
C LYS A 41 5.06 -28.80 -3.21
N ILE A 42 5.97 -29.05 -4.16
CA ILE A 42 6.45 -30.40 -4.47
C ILE A 42 7.29 -30.96 -3.31
N CYS A 43 8.17 -30.15 -2.71
CA CYS A 43 9.06 -30.58 -1.63
C CYS A 43 8.34 -31.04 -0.36
N TRP A 44 7.19 -30.46 -0.01
CA TRP A 44 6.42 -30.85 1.20
C TRP A 44 5.74 -32.20 1.05
N SER A 45 5.68 -32.72 -0.16
CA SER A 45 4.84 -33.83 -0.51
C SER A 45 5.57 -35.18 -0.33
N LYS A 46 6.31 -35.40 0.77
CA LYS A 46 6.89 -36.74 1.07
C LYS A 46 5.82 -37.84 1.00
N GLU A 47 4.65 -37.56 1.58
CA GLU A 47 3.47 -38.43 1.51
C GLU A 47 2.96 -38.63 0.07
N GLU A 48 3.05 -37.59 -0.75
CA GLU A 48 2.55 -37.57 -2.12
C GLU A 48 3.52 -38.27 -3.07
N MET A 49 4.82 -38.26 -2.76
CA MET A 49 5.83 -39.06 -3.43
C MET A 49 5.76 -40.53 -3.08
N ASP A 50 5.57 -40.86 -1.81
CA ASP A 50 5.28 -42.23 -1.40
C ASP A 50 3.98 -42.72 -2.07
N ARG A 51 2.97 -41.84 -2.23
CA ARG A 51 1.75 -42.14 -3.00
C ARG A 51 2.03 -42.32 -4.49
N LEU A 52 2.89 -41.51 -5.11
CA LEU A 52 3.29 -41.67 -6.52
C LEU A 52 4.01 -42.98 -6.76
N ARG A 53 4.95 -43.37 -5.89
CA ARG A 53 5.62 -44.67 -5.90
C ARG A 53 4.63 -45.84 -5.85
N ASN A 54 3.54 -45.67 -5.08
CA ASN A 54 2.51 -46.70 -4.90
C ASN A 54 1.41 -46.66 -5.98
N SER A 55 1.21 -45.54 -6.67
CA SER A 55 0.18 -45.40 -7.71
C SER A 55 0.74 -45.83 -9.07
N ALA A 56 0.69 -47.14 -9.36
CA ALA A 56 1.17 -47.77 -10.60
C ALA A 56 0.39 -47.39 -11.91
N GLY A 57 -0.25 -46.22 -11.97
CA GLY A 57 -1.17 -45.82 -13.05
C GLY A 57 -0.90 -44.44 -13.68
N GLY A 58 0.22 -43.80 -13.36
CA GLY A 58 0.64 -42.56 -14.01
C GLY A 58 1.45 -42.82 -15.29
N ASP A 59 1.45 -41.85 -16.21
CA ASP A 59 2.28 -41.90 -17.41
C ASP A 59 3.76 -42.05 -17.02
N LYS A 60 4.40 -43.16 -17.44
CA LYS A 60 5.73 -43.56 -16.94
C LYS A 60 6.80 -42.49 -17.21
N GLU A 61 6.66 -41.75 -18.32
CA GLU A 61 7.60 -40.70 -18.69
C GLU A 61 7.50 -39.49 -17.76
N VAL A 62 6.29 -39.07 -17.40
CA VAL A 62 6.04 -37.97 -16.45
C VAL A 62 6.53 -38.35 -15.06
N LEU A 63 6.25 -39.59 -14.64
CA LEU A 63 6.72 -40.10 -13.34
C LEU A 63 8.25 -40.08 -13.27
N GLY A 64 8.94 -40.55 -14.32
CA GLY A 64 10.39 -40.55 -14.40
C GLY A 64 11.01 -39.15 -14.32
N LYS A 65 10.43 -38.16 -15.02
CA LYS A 65 10.87 -36.76 -14.92
C LYS A 65 10.66 -36.19 -13.52
N CYS A 66 9.53 -36.50 -12.86
CA CYS A 66 9.31 -36.09 -11.47
C CYS A 66 10.32 -36.71 -10.50
N GLU A 67 10.65 -38.00 -10.68
CA GLU A 67 11.63 -38.71 -9.85
C GLU A 67 13.05 -38.16 -10.03
N GLU A 68 13.46 -37.83 -11.26
CA GLU A 68 14.74 -37.20 -11.55
C GLU A 68 14.86 -35.83 -10.86
N ILE A 69 13.83 -34.99 -11.01
CA ILE A 69 13.75 -33.67 -10.35
C ILE A 69 13.85 -33.80 -8.85
N PHE A 70 13.10 -34.74 -8.28
CA PHE A 70 13.14 -34.94 -6.85
C PHE A 70 14.48 -35.49 -6.37
N GLY A 71 15.08 -36.41 -7.12
CA GLY A 71 16.40 -36.97 -6.84
C GLY A 71 17.46 -35.88 -6.76
N GLU A 72 17.48 -34.96 -7.73
CA GLU A 72 18.39 -33.82 -7.72
C GLU A 72 18.11 -32.85 -6.56
N LEU A 73 16.84 -32.52 -6.30
CA LEU A 73 16.45 -31.66 -5.17
C LEU A 73 16.88 -32.26 -3.82
N MET A 74 16.82 -33.59 -3.67
CA MET A 74 17.21 -34.29 -2.45
C MET A 74 18.73 -34.34 -2.22
N MET A 75 19.55 -34.03 -3.24
CA MET A 75 21.00 -33.87 -3.05
C MET A 75 21.36 -32.57 -2.34
N VAL A 76 20.44 -31.61 -2.29
CA VAL A 76 20.62 -30.35 -1.56
C VAL A 76 20.13 -30.51 -0.12
N PRO A 77 21.00 -30.33 0.90
CA PRO A 77 20.59 -30.39 2.29
C PRO A 77 19.56 -29.30 2.56
N ARG A 78 18.49 -29.61 3.30
CA ARG A 78 17.44 -28.66 3.67
C ARG A 78 16.95 -27.82 2.47
N ILE A 79 16.77 -28.45 1.30
CA ILE A 79 16.33 -27.78 0.07
C ILE A 79 15.05 -26.94 0.27
N GLU A 80 14.12 -27.41 1.09
CA GLU A 80 12.86 -26.71 1.33
C GLU A 80 13.08 -25.35 2.02
N PRO A 81 13.75 -25.24 3.19
CA PRO A 81 14.19 -23.96 3.73
C PRO A 81 14.93 -23.07 2.72
N LYS A 82 15.87 -23.61 1.93
CA LYS A 82 16.59 -22.81 0.92
C LYS A 82 15.66 -22.25 -0.17
N LEU A 83 14.68 -23.04 -0.62
CA LEU A 83 13.65 -22.59 -1.55
C LEU A 83 12.75 -21.51 -0.93
N ARG A 84 12.43 -21.60 0.37
CA ARG A 84 11.67 -20.55 1.08
C ARG A 84 12.47 -19.25 1.17
N VAL A 85 13.74 -19.32 1.55
CA VAL A 85 14.67 -18.17 1.56
C VAL A 85 14.72 -17.52 0.17
N PHE A 86 14.82 -18.33 -0.88
CA PHE A 86 14.82 -17.83 -2.25
C PHE A 86 13.50 -17.18 -2.65
N ALA A 87 12.36 -17.80 -2.34
CA ALA A 87 11.05 -17.21 -2.60
C ALA A 87 10.89 -15.86 -1.87
N PHE A 88 11.34 -15.79 -0.61
CA PHE A 88 11.33 -14.56 0.16
C PHE A 88 12.22 -13.50 -0.46
N LYS A 89 13.45 -13.85 -0.85
CA LYS A 89 14.40 -12.94 -1.51
C LYS A 89 13.80 -12.28 -2.77
N VAL A 90 13.05 -13.03 -3.56
CA VAL A 90 12.39 -12.54 -4.78
C VAL A 90 11.25 -11.55 -4.45
N GLU A 91 10.43 -11.84 -3.44
CA GLU A 91 9.31 -10.96 -3.05
C GLU A 91 9.75 -9.74 -2.24
N TYR A 92 10.85 -9.86 -1.51
CA TYR A 92 11.30 -8.90 -0.51
C TYR A 92 11.33 -7.44 -0.99
N PRO A 93 11.91 -7.10 -2.16
CA PRO A 93 11.98 -5.71 -2.62
C PRO A 93 10.60 -5.09 -2.80
N SER A 94 9.63 -5.85 -3.32
CA SER A 94 8.26 -5.37 -3.52
C SER A 94 7.55 -5.12 -2.18
N ARG A 95 7.70 -6.05 -1.22
CA ARG A 95 7.10 -5.94 0.12
C ARG A 95 7.63 -4.71 0.87
N VAL A 96 8.94 -4.47 0.84
CA VAL A 96 9.56 -3.28 1.46
C VAL A 96 9.14 -2.01 0.74
N SER A 97 9.10 -2.01 -0.59
CA SER A 97 8.68 -0.86 -1.39
C SER A 97 7.23 -0.45 -1.07
N ASP A 98 6.32 -1.42 -0.99
CA ASP A 98 4.91 -1.17 -0.64
C ASP A 98 4.78 -0.55 0.74
N LEU A 99 5.48 -1.11 1.76
CA LEU A 99 5.49 -0.57 3.11
C LEU A 99 6.02 0.86 3.16
N LYS A 100 7.16 1.12 2.51
CA LYS A 100 7.74 2.47 2.42
C LYS A 100 6.77 3.44 1.77
N MET A 101 6.16 3.06 0.65
CA MET A 101 5.17 3.87 -0.06
C MET A 101 3.96 4.20 0.83
N TRP A 102 3.41 3.22 1.53
CA TRP A 102 2.26 3.43 2.41
C TRP A 102 2.58 4.33 3.59
N MET A 103 3.71 4.10 4.26
CA MET A 103 4.15 4.94 5.38
C MET A 103 4.41 6.38 4.92
N HIS A 104 5.11 6.58 3.80
CA HIS A 104 5.35 7.91 3.23
C HIS A 104 4.05 8.62 2.85
N THR A 105 3.08 7.90 2.29
CA THR A 105 1.76 8.46 1.94
C THR A 105 1.05 8.97 3.20
N ILE A 106 1.06 8.20 4.29
CA ILE A 106 0.45 8.62 5.56
C ILE A 106 1.20 9.81 6.17
N ILE A 107 2.54 9.78 6.18
CA ILE A 107 3.37 10.89 6.67
C ILE A 107 3.07 12.17 5.89
N ALA A 108 3.05 12.10 4.56
CA ALA A 108 2.78 13.23 3.68
C ALA A 108 1.37 13.78 3.92
N ALA A 109 0.34 12.93 3.87
CA ALA A 109 -1.04 13.35 4.13
C ALA A 109 -1.19 13.98 5.51
N THR A 110 -0.59 13.41 6.55
CA THR A 110 -0.70 13.96 7.91
C THR A 110 0.01 15.32 8.02
N LYS A 111 1.17 15.50 7.35
CA LYS A 111 1.87 16.79 7.28
C LYS A 111 1.10 17.84 6.48
N GLU A 112 0.46 17.44 5.37
CA GLU A 112 -0.41 18.31 4.58
C GLU A 112 -1.60 18.82 5.40
N ILE A 113 -2.27 17.92 6.11
CA ILE A 113 -3.43 18.26 6.95
C ILE A 113 -3.01 19.17 8.11
N THR A 114 -2.00 18.77 8.89
CA THR A 114 -1.56 19.49 10.09
C THR A 114 -0.79 20.77 9.76
N GLY A 115 -0.22 20.88 8.55
CA GLY A 115 0.45 22.08 8.04
C GLY A 115 -0.47 23.05 7.29
N SER A 116 -1.69 22.66 6.92
CA SER A 116 -2.57 23.48 6.10
C SER A 116 -3.23 24.61 6.89
N VAL A 117 -2.58 25.77 6.88
CA VAL A 117 -3.13 27.02 7.45
C VAL A 117 -4.47 27.38 6.81
N LYS A 118 -4.64 27.10 5.50
CA LYS A 118 -5.91 27.37 4.78
C LYS A 118 -7.04 26.51 5.34
N LEU A 119 -6.80 25.21 5.53
CA LEU A 119 -7.77 24.27 6.11
C LEU A 119 -8.19 24.72 7.52
N PHE A 120 -7.21 25.00 8.39
CA PHE A 120 -7.49 25.46 9.76
C PHE A 120 -8.30 26.76 9.78
N ARG A 121 -7.97 27.73 8.92
CA ARG A 121 -8.75 28.98 8.81
C ARG A 121 -10.19 28.73 8.39
N ILE A 122 -10.42 27.83 7.43
CA ILE A 122 -11.78 27.50 6.97
C ILE A 122 -12.56 26.77 8.08
N MET A 123 -11.94 25.79 8.75
CA MET A 123 -12.56 25.06 9.87
C MET A 123 -12.92 26.00 11.03
N GLN A 124 -12.01 26.90 11.42
CA GLN A 124 -12.26 27.91 12.44
C GLN A 124 -13.36 28.89 12.04
N THR A 125 -13.39 29.34 10.78
CA THR A 125 -14.45 30.24 10.28
C THR A 125 -15.81 29.54 10.34
N SER A 126 -15.88 28.28 9.90
CA SER A 126 -17.09 27.46 9.99
C SER A 126 -17.57 27.30 11.43
N LEU A 127 -16.67 26.95 12.36
CA LEU A 127 -17.00 26.76 13.78
C LEU A 127 -17.42 28.08 14.48
N THR A 128 -16.68 29.16 14.25
CA THR A 128 -16.97 30.49 14.83
C THR A 128 -18.34 31.00 14.37
N MET A 129 -18.68 30.78 13.10
CA MET A 129 -19.99 31.15 12.55
C MET A 129 -21.14 30.32 13.14
N GLN A 130 -20.90 29.07 13.56
CA GLN A 130 -21.89 28.25 14.28
C GLN A 130 -22.15 28.79 15.69
N VAL A 131 -21.09 29.11 16.43
CA VAL A 131 -21.20 29.69 17.79
C VAL A 131 -21.95 31.03 17.74
N LEU A 132 -21.62 31.89 16.78
CA LEU A 132 -22.28 33.20 16.61
C LEU A 132 -23.75 33.11 16.19
N ARG A 133 -24.17 32.01 15.54
CA ARG A 133 -25.57 31.81 15.09
C ARG A 133 -26.44 31.02 16.06
N GLY A 134 -25.90 30.47 17.15
CA GLY A 134 -26.66 29.76 18.19
C GLY A 134 -27.44 28.54 17.69
N SER A 135 -27.04 27.95 16.55
CA SER A 135 -27.78 26.91 15.85
C SER A 135 -27.27 25.51 16.20
N ASN A 136 -28.12 24.67 16.82
CA ASN A 136 -27.93 23.22 16.95
C ASN A 136 -28.32 22.44 15.67
N VAL A 137 -28.28 23.10 14.51
CA VAL A 137 -28.75 22.51 13.24
C VAL A 137 -27.62 21.68 12.64
N GLU A 138 -27.92 20.41 12.36
CA GLU A 138 -27.04 19.45 11.69
C GLU A 138 -26.32 20.08 10.49
N CYS A 139 -25.01 19.82 10.41
CA CYS A 139 -24.06 20.23 9.38
C CYS A 139 -24.72 20.61 8.03
N GLY A 140 -24.97 21.90 7.83
CA GLY A 140 -25.50 22.44 6.59
C GLY A 140 -24.48 23.32 5.89
N LEU A 141 -23.94 22.82 4.79
CA LEU A 141 -23.24 23.57 3.74
C LEU A 141 -23.92 24.88 3.34
N ASP A 142 -25.22 25.00 3.57
CA ASP A 142 -26.03 26.23 3.43
C ASP A 142 -25.40 27.47 4.09
N SER A 143 -24.56 27.29 5.11
CA SER A 143 -23.86 28.40 5.77
C SER A 143 -22.66 28.94 4.98
N LEU A 144 -22.03 28.12 4.12
CA LEU A 144 -20.94 28.56 3.24
C LEU A 144 -21.46 29.47 2.12
N VAL A 145 -22.68 29.23 1.63
CA VAL A 145 -23.35 30.08 0.62
C VAL A 145 -23.45 31.54 1.12
N LYS A 146 -23.80 31.73 2.39
CA LYS A 146 -23.93 33.08 3.00
C LYS A 146 -22.60 33.79 3.27
N LEU A 147 -21.47 33.09 3.18
CA LEU A 147 -20.14 33.69 3.30
C LEU A 147 -19.70 34.33 1.96
N CYS A 148 -20.17 33.78 0.84
CA CYS A 148 -19.83 34.22 -0.52
C CYS A 148 -20.57 35.49 -0.97
N ASP A 149 -21.63 35.91 -0.28
CA ASP A 149 -22.37 37.15 -0.60
C ASP A 149 -21.52 38.43 -0.47
N ASN A 150 -20.36 38.37 0.21
CA ASN A 150 -19.39 39.46 0.21
C ASN A 150 -18.42 39.33 -0.98
N VAL A 151 -18.84 39.82 -2.14
CA VAL A 151 -18.02 39.91 -3.37
C VAL A 151 -16.63 40.53 -3.12
N TYR A 152 -16.51 41.46 -2.18
CA TYR A 152 -15.25 42.11 -1.83
C TYR A 152 -14.27 41.22 -1.05
N LEU A 153 -14.77 40.21 -0.33
CA LEU A 153 -13.93 39.22 0.36
C LEU A 153 -13.47 38.10 -0.58
N MET A 154 -14.16 37.90 -1.71
CA MET A 154 -13.94 36.75 -2.61
C MET A 154 -12.54 36.66 -3.19
N HIS A 155 -11.83 37.73 -3.53
CA HIS A 155 -10.51 37.56 -4.16
C HIS A 155 -9.47 36.93 -3.21
N ASP A 156 -9.47 37.33 -1.93
CA ASP A 156 -8.58 36.77 -0.92
C ASP A 156 -9.15 35.48 -0.31
N PHE A 157 -10.49 35.35 -0.21
CA PHE A 157 -11.12 34.09 0.18
C PHE A 157 -10.93 33.00 -0.87
N CYS A 158 -11.10 33.27 -2.18
CA CYS A 158 -10.97 32.28 -3.26
C CYS A 158 -9.61 31.57 -3.24
N LYS A 159 -8.52 32.26 -2.89
CA LYS A 159 -7.20 31.64 -2.69
C LYS A 159 -7.15 30.71 -1.47
N LEU A 160 -7.93 31.00 -0.42
CA LEU A 160 -8.14 30.08 0.70
C LEU A 160 -9.06 28.91 0.30
N LEU A 161 -10.04 29.13 -0.60
CA LEU A 161 -11.01 28.13 -1.06
C LEU A 161 -10.39 26.99 -1.89
N ASP A 162 -9.11 27.07 -2.25
CA ASP A 162 -8.42 26.02 -3.03
C ASP A 162 -7.46 25.15 -2.21
N PHE A 163 -7.71 25.03 -0.91
CA PHE A 163 -6.88 24.25 0.01
C PHE A 163 -6.84 22.75 -0.30
N GLY A 164 -7.84 22.19 -0.99
CA GLY A 164 -7.86 20.78 -1.34
C GLY A 164 -6.76 20.39 -2.31
N ASN A 165 -6.29 21.33 -3.13
CA ASN A 165 -5.13 21.12 -4.00
C ASN A 165 -3.81 20.94 -3.22
N ASP A 166 -3.77 21.35 -1.96
CA ASP A 166 -2.62 21.13 -1.07
C ASP A 166 -2.72 19.78 -0.33
N LEU A 167 -3.84 19.05 -0.43
CA LEU A 167 -4.11 17.78 0.28
C LEU A 167 -4.03 16.57 -0.67
N VAL A 168 -2.99 16.50 -1.50
CA VAL A 168 -2.86 15.53 -2.60
C VAL A 168 -2.78 14.08 -2.13
N HIS A 169 -2.28 13.82 -0.92
CA HIS A 169 -2.16 12.44 -0.40
C HIS A 169 -3.36 12.01 0.45
N LEU A 170 -4.33 12.89 0.73
CA LEU A 170 -5.45 12.60 1.64
C LEU A 170 -6.27 11.38 1.19
N GLU A 171 -6.63 11.31 -0.10
CA GLU A 171 -7.43 10.19 -0.62
C GLU A 171 -6.65 8.87 -0.63
N ALA A 172 -5.36 8.90 -0.96
CA ALA A 172 -4.52 7.71 -0.91
C ALA A 172 -4.35 7.22 0.54
N ALA A 173 -4.14 8.14 1.48
CA ALA A 173 -3.98 7.82 2.90
C ALA A 173 -5.26 7.26 3.54
N SER A 174 -6.46 7.71 3.13
CA SER A 174 -7.72 7.21 3.69
C SER A 174 -8.02 5.74 3.32
N ARG A 175 -7.36 5.22 2.28
CA ARG A 175 -7.46 3.82 1.84
C ARG A 175 -6.47 2.89 2.52
N ILE A 176 -5.46 3.43 3.21
CA ILE A 176 -4.43 2.64 3.89
C ILE A 176 -4.88 2.37 5.34
N GLU A 177 -4.87 1.10 5.73
CA GLU A 177 -5.15 0.69 7.10
C GLU A 177 -3.86 0.50 7.88
N LEU A 178 -3.71 1.21 9.01
CA LEU A 178 -2.50 1.12 9.86
C LEU A 178 -2.23 -0.33 10.32
N GLU A 179 -3.27 -1.09 10.60
CA GLU A 179 -3.17 -2.51 10.95
C GLU A 179 -2.57 -3.35 9.82
N THR A 180 -2.86 -3.03 8.56
CA THR A 180 -2.24 -3.71 7.41
C THR A 180 -0.73 -3.46 7.39
N ILE A 181 -0.28 -2.24 7.71
CA ILE A 181 1.15 -1.92 7.80
C ILE A 181 1.79 -2.75 8.92
N THR A 182 1.19 -2.76 10.11
CA THR A 182 1.68 -3.53 11.27
C THR A 182 1.80 -5.02 10.94
N ASN A 183 0.74 -5.61 10.37
CA ASN A 183 0.71 -7.04 10.05
C ASN A 183 1.78 -7.40 9.00
N LYS A 184 1.90 -6.61 7.92
CA LYS A 184 2.93 -6.85 6.89
C LYS A 184 4.34 -6.68 7.39
N MET A 185 4.57 -5.75 8.33
CA MET A 185 5.86 -5.55 8.95
C MET A 185 6.23 -6.72 9.87
N GLN A 186 5.26 -7.24 10.62
CA GLN A 186 5.45 -8.45 11.43
C GLN A 186 5.75 -9.67 10.55
N GLU A 187 4.99 -9.88 9.47
CA GLU A 187 5.25 -10.96 8.51
C GLU A 187 6.68 -10.90 7.92
N LEU A 188 7.23 -9.70 7.68
CA LEU A 188 8.62 -9.56 7.23
C LEU A 188 9.62 -9.99 8.32
N PHE A 189 9.35 -9.67 9.58
CA PHE A 189 10.23 -10.02 10.70
C PHE A 189 10.18 -11.51 11.06
N ASP A 190 9.01 -12.13 10.95
CA ASP A 190 8.87 -13.57 11.18
C ASP A 190 9.64 -14.36 10.10
N ILE A 191 9.54 -13.96 8.83
CA ILE A 191 10.27 -14.64 7.75
C ILE A 191 11.79 -14.36 7.81
N GLU A 192 12.20 -13.18 8.28
CA GLU A 192 13.62 -12.88 8.56
C GLU A 192 14.20 -13.87 9.59
N GLU A 193 13.45 -14.18 10.65
CA GLU A 193 13.87 -15.19 11.64
C GLU A 193 14.05 -16.57 10.97
N GLU A 194 13.12 -16.99 10.11
CA GLU A 194 13.26 -18.23 9.33
C GLU A 194 14.51 -18.22 8.43
N VAL A 195 14.84 -17.09 7.80
CA VAL A 195 16.04 -16.95 6.97
C VAL A 195 17.30 -17.02 7.81
N ASN A 196 17.32 -16.39 8.98
CA ASN A 196 18.43 -16.44 9.91
C ASN A 196 18.64 -17.86 10.47
N ASP A 197 17.57 -18.58 10.78
CA ASP A 197 17.63 -19.97 11.23
C ASP A 197 18.22 -20.89 10.15
N GLU A 198 17.81 -20.75 8.89
CA GLU A 198 18.42 -21.51 7.78
C GLU A 198 19.89 -21.10 7.56
N PHE A 199 20.22 -19.81 7.71
CA PHE A 199 21.60 -19.35 7.64
C PHE A 199 22.48 -20.05 8.68
N LEU A 200 22.04 -20.10 9.94
CA LEU A 200 22.74 -20.78 11.02
C LEU A 200 22.81 -22.30 10.79
N ALA A 201 21.71 -22.93 10.38
CA ALA A 201 21.67 -24.36 10.12
C ALA A 201 22.59 -24.78 8.95
N SER A 202 22.77 -23.90 7.96
CA SER A 202 23.60 -24.15 6.77
C SER A 202 25.10 -24.20 7.01
N GLU A 203 25.55 -23.86 8.23
CA GLU A 203 26.95 -24.00 8.61
C GLU A 203 27.50 -25.42 8.43
N ASN A 204 26.65 -26.43 8.62
CA ASN A 204 27.03 -27.83 8.57
C ASN A 204 26.90 -28.46 7.17
N ASP A 205 26.57 -27.69 6.14
CA ASP A 205 26.30 -28.23 4.78
C ASP A 205 27.56 -28.62 4.00
N GLY A 206 28.73 -28.13 4.43
CA GLY A 206 30.02 -28.40 3.79
C GLY A 206 30.46 -27.35 2.76
N ALA A 207 31.62 -27.57 2.15
CA ALA A 207 32.34 -26.54 1.38
C ALA A 207 31.59 -26.02 0.13
N ASN A 208 30.74 -26.85 -0.48
CA ASN A 208 29.99 -26.47 -1.68
C ASN A 208 28.91 -25.39 -1.40
N PHE A 209 28.54 -25.17 -0.13
CA PHE A 209 27.48 -24.23 0.26
C PHE A 209 28.00 -22.92 0.86
N VAL A 210 29.32 -22.69 0.84
CA VAL A 210 29.91 -21.42 1.29
C VAL A 210 29.41 -20.24 0.44
N GLY A 211 29.24 -20.44 -0.88
CA GLY A 211 28.65 -19.44 -1.77
C GLY A 211 27.24 -19.04 -1.33
N TYR A 212 26.35 -20.03 -1.15
CA TYR A 212 25.01 -19.82 -0.61
C TYR A 212 25.01 -19.04 0.71
N ARG A 213 25.87 -19.43 1.66
CA ARG A 213 25.99 -18.71 2.95
C ARG A 213 26.34 -17.24 2.77
N ASN A 214 27.29 -16.93 1.89
CA ASN A 214 27.68 -15.54 1.63
C ASN A 214 26.50 -14.73 1.08
N VAL A 215 25.75 -15.26 0.11
CA VAL A 215 24.61 -14.53 -0.48
C VAL A 215 23.47 -14.38 0.52
N VAL A 216 23.21 -15.39 1.36
CA VAL A 216 22.21 -15.29 2.44
C VAL A 216 22.64 -14.26 3.48
N HIS A 217 23.92 -14.22 3.85
CA HIS A 217 24.45 -13.23 4.78
C HIS A 217 24.28 -11.80 4.24
N ASP A 218 24.65 -11.56 2.98
CA ASP A 218 24.47 -10.25 2.33
C ASP A 218 22.99 -9.85 2.26
N PHE A 219 22.11 -10.83 2.05
CA PHE A 219 20.68 -10.59 2.12
C PHE A 219 20.20 -10.24 3.52
N LEU A 220 20.66 -10.94 4.57
CA LEU A 220 20.37 -10.61 5.97
C LEU A 220 20.85 -9.19 6.32
N CYS A 221 22.03 -8.76 5.86
CA CYS A 221 22.49 -7.38 6.02
C CYS A 221 21.56 -6.36 5.33
N THR A 222 21.03 -6.71 4.15
CA THR A 222 20.04 -5.88 3.45
C THR A 222 18.75 -5.78 4.28
N ILE A 223 18.28 -6.91 4.83
CA ILE A 223 17.08 -6.96 5.65
C ILE A 223 17.23 -6.09 6.91
N ASP A 224 18.37 -6.20 7.60
CA ASP A 224 18.63 -5.41 8.81
C ASP A 224 18.61 -3.89 8.52
N GLY A 225 19.25 -3.45 7.43
CA GLY A 225 19.24 -2.05 7.03
C GLY A 225 17.83 -1.55 6.69
N ASP A 226 17.06 -2.32 5.93
CA ASP A 226 15.67 -1.99 5.60
C ASP A 226 14.76 -2.01 6.83
N LYS A 227 14.97 -2.93 7.78
CA LYS A 227 14.23 -3.02 9.04
C LYS A 227 14.45 -1.80 9.92
N GLN A 228 15.68 -1.34 10.05
CA GLN A 228 15.96 -0.10 10.80
C GLN A 228 15.22 1.09 10.17
N LEU A 229 15.26 1.22 8.85
CA LEU A 229 14.55 2.28 8.13
C LEU A 229 13.02 2.17 8.29
N LEU A 230 12.45 0.97 8.14
CA LEU A 230 11.01 0.74 8.32
C LEU A 230 10.57 1.05 9.76
N ASN A 231 11.38 0.72 10.77
CA ASN A 231 11.09 1.07 12.17
C ASN A 231 11.08 2.58 12.40
N ILE A 232 12.01 3.33 11.79
CA ILE A 232 12.04 4.80 11.86
C ILE A 232 10.77 5.38 11.22
N LEU A 233 10.41 4.92 10.01
CA LEU A 233 9.21 5.38 9.31
C LEU A 233 7.93 5.04 10.09
N TYR A 234 7.85 3.83 10.65
CA TYR A 234 6.69 3.40 11.43
C TYR A 234 6.53 4.23 12.72
N ALA A 235 7.64 4.56 13.39
CA ALA A 235 7.61 5.45 14.54
C ALA A 235 7.17 6.88 14.17
N GLU A 236 7.64 7.41 13.02
CA GLU A 236 7.21 8.72 12.52
C GLU A 236 5.70 8.74 12.18
N VAL A 237 5.21 7.70 11.49
CA VAL A 237 3.77 7.51 11.24
C VAL A 237 3.01 7.53 12.55
N GLY A 238 3.42 6.74 13.54
CA GLY A 238 2.78 6.69 14.86
C GLY A 238 2.74 8.05 15.55
N GLY A 239 3.86 8.78 15.57
CA GLY A 239 3.94 10.10 16.19
C GLY A 239 3.02 11.14 15.53
N LEU A 240 3.04 11.20 14.19
CA LEU A 240 2.21 12.14 13.42
C LEU A 240 0.72 11.80 13.53
N VAL A 241 0.37 10.52 13.37
CA VAL A 241 -1.02 10.05 13.47
C VAL A 241 -1.56 10.32 14.88
N ASN A 242 -0.81 9.99 15.93
CA ASN A 242 -1.23 10.22 17.31
C ASN A 242 -1.45 11.71 17.60
N SER A 243 -0.57 12.57 17.09
CA SER A 243 -0.73 14.03 17.18
C SER A 243 -2.01 14.50 16.48
N TYR A 244 -2.27 13.98 15.27
CA TYR A 244 -3.46 14.35 14.49
C TYR A 244 -4.77 13.86 15.11
N ILE A 245 -4.85 12.61 15.58
CA ILE A 245 -6.06 12.06 16.20
C ILE A 245 -6.32 12.63 17.60
N ALA A 246 -5.32 13.21 18.27
CA ALA A 246 -5.51 13.87 19.57
C ALA A 246 -6.42 15.11 19.47
N GLU A 247 -6.58 15.68 18.27
CA GLU A 247 -7.51 16.77 17.99
C GLU A 247 -8.98 16.29 17.86
N TYR A 248 -9.22 14.98 17.87
CA TYR A 248 -10.54 14.37 17.75
C TYR A 248 -11.04 13.82 19.10
N PRO A 249 -12.37 13.63 19.25
CA PRO A 249 -12.92 12.94 20.41
C PRO A 249 -12.27 11.55 20.62
N SER A 250 -12.21 11.11 21.88
CA SER A 250 -11.60 9.83 22.24
C SER A 250 -12.21 8.67 21.46
N GLY A 251 -11.36 7.82 20.86
CA GLY A 251 -11.75 6.60 20.14
C GLY A 251 -11.80 6.74 18.61
N VAL A 252 -11.67 7.96 18.06
CA VAL A 252 -11.59 8.16 16.62
C VAL A 252 -10.28 7.57 16.09
N ARG A 253 -10.38 6.72 15.07
CA ARG A 253 -9.23 6.12 14.38
C ARG A 253 -8.77 7.01 13.23
N PHE A 254 -7.51 6.88 12.83
CA PHE A 254 -6.95 7.62 11.70
C PHE A 254 -7.80 7.54 10.42
N LYS A 255 -8.27 6.34 10.05
CA LYS A 255 -9.15 6.11 8.89
C LYS A 255 -10.47 6.89 8.99
N GLU A 256 -11.02 7.00 10.18
CA GLU A 256 -12.26 7.74 10.40
C GLU A 256 -12.03 9.25 10.32
N ALA A 257 -10.95 9.75 10.94
CA ALA A 257 -10.54 11.16 10.85
C ALA A 257 -10.29 11.60 9.40
N THR A 258 -9.54 10.80 8.62
CA THR A 258 -9.27 11.10 7.21
C THR A 258 -10.54 11.03 6.37
N ASN A 259 -11.42 10.06 6.57
CA ASN A 259 -12.71 9.99 5.86
C ASN A 259 -13.62 11.18 6.17
N ILE A 260 -13.65 11.66 7.42
CA ILE A 260 -14.39 12.88 7.79
C ILE A 260 -13.84 14.06 6.99
N LEU A 261 -12.51 14.20 6.92
CA LEU A 261 -11.87 15.29 6.19
C LEU A 261 -12.07 15.18 4.67
N THR A 262 -11.92 13.99 4.08
CA THR A 262 -12.20 13.76 2.65
C THR A 262 -13.62 14.17 2.31
N ARG A 263 -14.59 13.73 3.11
CA ARG A 263 -15.99 14.11 2.92
C ARG A 263 -16.17 15.62 3.06
N PHE A 264 -15.53 16.28 4.03
CA PHE A 264 -15.56 17.73 4.16
C PHE A 264 -15.03 18.43 2.91
N VAL A 265 -13.88 18.01 2.39
CA VAL A 265 -13.26 18.56 1.17
C VAL A 265 -14.21 18.42 -0.01
N GLU A 266 -14.68 17.22 -0.33
CA GLU A 266 -15.59 16.97 -1.46
C GLU A 266 -16.85 17.84 -1.37
N THR A 267 -17.39 17.93 -0.16
CA THR A 267 -18.63 18.63 0.15
C THR A 267 -18.45 20.15 0.02
N PHE A 268 -17.31 20.67 0.46
CA PHE A 268 -16.91 22.06 0.29
C PHE A 268 -16.77 22.46 -1.18
N TYR A 269 -16.06 21.67 -1.98
CA TYR A 269 -15.85 21.95 -3.40
C TYR A 269 -17.16 21.89 -4.21
N LYS A 270 -18.02 20.91 -3.93
CA LYS A 270 -19.37 20.84 -4.53
C LYS A 270 -20.20 22.09 -4.22
N SER A 271 -20.13 22.59 -2.99
CA SER A 271 -20.86 23.80 -2.58
C SER A 271 -20.29 25.04 -3.27
N ARG A 272 -18.96 25.14 -3.41
CA ARG A 272 -18.30 26.22 -4.13
C ARG A 272 -18.75 26.28 -5.60
N GLU A 273 -18.75 25.15 -6.29
CA GLU A 273 -19.20 25.07 -7.69
C GLU A 273 -20.68 25.47 -7.87
N GLU A 274 -21.52 25.13 -6.90
CA GLU A 274 -22.94 25.51 -6.92
C GLU A 274 -23.11 27.03 -6.72
N ILE A 275 -22.37 27.63 -5.77
CA ILE A 275 -22.37 29.07 -5.54
C ILE A 275 -21.88 29.84 -6.77
N GLU A 276 -20.79 29.39 -7.38
CA GLU A 276 -20.25 29.99 -8.61
C GLU A 276 -21.27 29.93 -9.76
N ARG A 277 -21.97 28.79 -9.92
CA ARG A 277 -23.03 28.63 -10.91
C ARG A 277 -24.22 29.58 -10.66
N GLN A 278 -24.63 29.75 -9.41
CA GLN A 278 -25.72 30.66 -9.05
C GLN A 278 -25.33 32.13 -9.29
N ALA A 279 -24.12 32.53 -8.91
CA ALA A 279 -23.62 33.89 -9.12
C ALA A 279 -23.55 34.27 -10.61
N GLU A 280 -23.10 33.37 -11.49
CA GLU A 280 -23.07 33.62 -12.94
C GLU A 280 -24.50 33.71 -13.52
N ALA A 281 -25.42 32.85 -13.08
CA ALA A 281 -26.82 32.91 -13.49
C ALA A 281 -27.50 34.23 -13.09
N GLU A 282 -27.24 34.74 -11.87
CA GLU A 282 -27.75 36.03 -11.42
C GLU A 282 -27.17 37.20 -12.22
N LYS A 283 -25.88 37.15 -12.55
CA LYS A 283 -25.21 38.14 -13.39
C LYS A 283 -25.81 38.20 -14.79
N GLU A 284 -26.06 37.04 -15.41
CA GLU A 284 -26.75 36.98 -16.71
C GLU A 284 -28.16 37.57 -16.66
N ILE A 285 -28.93 37.28 -15.60
CA ILE A 285 -30.27 37.84 -15.40
C ILE A 285 -30.20 39.37 -15.29
N LEU A 286 -29.22 39.89 -14.54
CA LEU A 286 -29.02 41.33 -14.38
C LEU A 286 -28.59 42.00 -15.69
N GLU A 287 -27.73 41.37 -16.49
CA GLU A 287 -27.30 41.87 -17.80
C GLU A 287 -28.47 41.87 -18.80
N LYS A 288 -29.27 40.80 -18.85
CA LYS A 288 -30.50 40.73 -19.66
C LYS A 288 -31.49 41.84 -19.27
N ARG A 289 -31.70 42.07 -17.96
CA ARG A 289 -32.54 43.20 -17.48
C ARG A 289 -31.99 44.56 -17.90
N LYS A 290 -30.68 44.78 -17.80
CA LYS A 290 -30.03 46.03 -18.26
C LYS A 290 -30.18 46.24 -19.77
N MET A 291 -30.08 45.19 -20.58
CA MET A 291 -30.30 45.29 -22.04
C MET A 291 -31.76 45.61 -22.39
N ASN A 292 -32.73 44.96 -21.74
CA ASN A 292 -34.15 45.24 -21.97
C ASN A 292 -34.53 46.68 -21.60
N ILE A 293 -33.99 47.23 -20.51
CA ILE A 293 -34.21 48.63 -20.13
C ILE A 293 -33.61 49.58 -21.18
N LYS A 294 -32.42 49.28 -21.71
CA LYS A 294 -31.81 50.08 -22.79
C LYS A 294 -32.58 50.02 -24.12
N GLN A 295 -33.18 48.88 -24.46
CA GLN A 295 -33.99 48.74 -25.67
C GLN A 295 -35.34 49.46 -25.54
N ASN A 296 -36.02 49.33 -24.40
CA ASN A 296 -37.33 49.97 -24.18
C ASN A 296 -37.24 51.47 -23.87
N GLY A 297 -36.08 51.96 -23.40
CA GLY A 297 -35.86 53.40 -23.17
C GLY A 297 -35.51 54.21 -24.42
N ASN A 298 -35.33 53.55 -25.58
CA ASN A 298 -35.04 54.19 -26.86
C ASN A 298 -36.25 54.23 -27.83
N LEU A 299 -37.46 53.95 -27.33
CA LEU A 299 -38.76 54.14 -28.01
C LEU A 299 -39.49 55.33 -27.39
#